data_AF-A0A256LD46-F1
#
_entry.id   AF-A0A256LD46-F1
#
_cell.length_a   1.000
_cell.length_b   1.000
_cell.length_c   1.000
_cell.angle_alpha   90.00
_cell.angle_beta   90.00
_cell.angle_gamma   90.00
#
_symmetry.space_group_name_H-M   'P 1'
#
loop_
_entity.id
_entity.type
_entity.pdbx_description
1 polymer ?
#
loop_
_entity_poly.entity_id
_entity_poly.type
_entity_poly.pdbx_seq_one_letter_code
_entity_poly.pdbx_strand_id
1 'polypeptide(L)'
;MNIYLIQSTDCLMDQAIQNAIVVARNRNIAIKKFSKELRNNPYCHQSYRSTWFSCRKINLNKPKMLIQYGGDTWQFCEVEYKQE
;
A
#
# COMPACT_ATOMS: atom_id res chain seq x y z
N MET A 1 -1.89 -16.78 6.31
CA MET A 1 -1.82 -15.78 5.20
C MET A 1 -1.27 -14.47 5.78
N ASN A 2 -0.51 -13.65 5.03
CA ASN A 2 0.08 -12.42 5.55
C ASN A 2 -0.51 -11.20 4.84
N ILE A 3 -0.60 -10.07 5.55
CA ILE A 3 -1.03 -8.79 4.98
C ILE A 3 0.18 -7.86 4.87
N TYR A 4 0.33 -7.21 3.72
CA TYR A 4 1.39 -6.26 3.44
C TYR A 4 0.81 -4.90 3.07
N LEU A 5 1.37 -3.85 3.64
CA LEU A 5 1.15 -2.47 3.24
C LEU A 5 2.26 -2.08 2.27
N ILE A 6 1.88 -1.65 1.07
CA ILE A 6 2.77 -1.06 0.08
C ILE A 6 2.46 0.45 0.03
N GLN A 7 3.47 1.29 0.22
CA GLN A 7 3.30 2.74 0.26
C GLN A 7 4.27 3.42 -0.69
N SER A 8 3.77 4.40 -1.45
CA SER A 8 4.62 5.30 -2.24
C SER A 8 5.59 6.03 -1.31
N THR A 9 6.80 6.26 -1.79
CA THR A 9 7.83 7.09 -1.13
C THR A 9 8.00 8.44 -1.82
N ASP A 10 7.27 8.68 -2.91
CA ASP A 10 7.32 9.92 -3.70
C ASP A 10 6.29 10.95 -3.22
N CYS A 11 6.46 12.21 -3.59
CA CYS A 11 5.47 13.26 -3.33
C CYS A 11 4.14 12.96 -4.06
N LEU A 12 3.06 13.62 -3.64
CA LEU A 12 1.75 13.41 -4.25
C LEU A 12 1.78 13.72 -5.74
N MET A 13 1.53 12.71 -6.55
CA MET A 13 1.09 12.90 -7.91
C MET A 13 -0.41 12.67 -8.00
N ASP A 14 -1.10 13.50 -8.77
CA ASP A 14 -2.50 13.26 -9.12
C ASP A 14 -2.64 11.88 -9.77
N GLN A 15 -3.65 11.12 -9.36
CA GLN A 15 -3.96 9.77 -9.84
C GLN A 15 -2.91 8.69 -9.50
N ALA A 16 -2.05 8.94 -8.53
CA ALA A 16 -1.12 7.98 -7.96
C ALA A 16 -1.74 7.03 -6.94
N ILE A 17 -1.32 5.76 -6.94
CA ILE A 17 -1.60 4.87 -5.81
C ILE A 17 -0.58 5.15 -4.70
N GLN A 18 -1.03 5.85 -3.66
CA GLN A 18 -0.19 6.19 -2.50
C GLN A 18 -0.06 5.03 -1.51
N ASN A 19 -1.10 4.22 -1.36
CA ASN A 19 -1.08 3.04 -0.50
C ASN A 19 -1.84 1.87 -1.12
N ALA A 20 -1.39 0.66 -0.86
CA ALA A 20 -2.08 -0.58 -1.21
C ALA A 20 -1.96 -1.61 -0.09
N ILE A 21 -3.07 -2.28 0.23
CA ILE A 21 -3.10 -3.42 1.15
C ILE A 21 -3.14 -4.69 0.30
N VAL A 22 -2.17 -5.59 0.51
CA VAL A 22 -2.02 -6.81 -0.29
C VAL A 22 -1.93 -8.03 0.60
N VAL A 23 -2.84 -8.98 0.38
CA VAL A 23 -2.80 -10.29 1.04
C VAL A 23 -1.97 -11.28 0.21
N ALA A 24 -0.89 -11.79 0.79
CA ALA A 24 0.07 -12.66 0.12
C ALA A 24 0.77 -13.64 1.07
N ARG A 25 1.38 -14.70 0.50
CA ARG A 25 2.18 -15.65 1.30
C ARG A 25 3.48 -15.02 1.80
N ASN A 26 4.15 -14.22 0.97
CA ASN A 26 5.40 -13.53 1.31
C ASN A 26 5.48 -12.16 0.61
N ARG A 27 6.50 -11.36 0.98
CA ARG A 27 6.75 -10.01 0.44
C ARG A 27 6.88 -9.99 -1.09
N ASN A 28 7.60 -10.96 -1.65
CA ASN A 28 7.84 -11.02 -3.10
C ASN A 28 6.53 -11.24 -3.89
N ILE A 29 5.65 -12.09 -3.38
CA ILE A 29 4.32 -12.32 -3.96
C ILE A 29 3.45 -11.07 -3.80
N ALA A 30 3.53 -10.36 -2.66
CA ALA A 30 2.79 -9.11 -2.46
C ALA A 30 3.18 -8.06 -3.50
N ILE A 31 4.49 -7.86 -3.72
CA ILE A 31 5.02 -6.94 -4.72
C ILE A 31 4.60 -7.35 -6.14
N LYS A 32 4.70 -8.63 -6.49
CA LYS A 32 4.28 -9.13 -7.82
C LYS A 32 2.79 -8.89 -8.07
N LYS A 33 1.94 -9.12 -7.07
CA LYS A 33 0.49 -8.84 -7.16
C LYS A 33 0.26 -7.35 -7.37
N PHE A 34 0.83 -6.50 -6.53
CA PHE A 34 0.71 -5.04 -6.64
C PHE A 34 1.17 -4.51 -8.00
N SER A 35 2.35 -4.93 -8.46
CA SER A 35 2.89 -4.53 -9.76
C SER A 35 1.99 -4.97 -10.92
N LYS A 36 1.29 -6.11 -10.80
CA LYS A 36 0.32 -6.56 -11.81
C LYS A 36 -0.93 -5.67 -11.81
N GLU A 37 -1.51 -5.40 -10.64
CA GLU A 37 -2.69 -4.53 -10.51
C GLU A 37 -2.40 -3.11 -11.00
N LEU A 38 -1.23 -2.56 -10.65
CA LEU A 38 -0.81 -1.23 -11.07
C LEU A 38 -0.75 -1.10 -12.60
N ARG A 39 -0.20 -2.11 -13.29
CA ARG A 39 -0.16 -2.13 -14.78
C ARG A 39 -1.53 -2.26 -15.43
N ASN A 40 -2.48 -2.88 -14.75
CA ASN A 40 -3.81 -3.15 -15.29
C ASN A 40 -4.83 -2.04 -14.95
N ASN A 41 -4.44 -1.06 -14.13
CA ASN A 41 -5.33 0.03 -13.73
C ASN A 41 -5.29 1.15 -14.79
N PRO A 42 -6.37 1.35 -15.59
CA PRO A 42 -6.41 2.38 -16.62
C PRO A 42 -6.45 3.81 -16.06
N TYR A 43 -6.73 3.97 -14.76
CA TYR A 43 -6.81 5.26 -14.07
C TYR A 43 -5.53 5.60 -13.31
N CYS A 44 -4.47 4.78 -13.42
CA CYS A 44 -3.19 5.04 -12.77
C CYS A 44 -2.06 4.92 -13.78
N HIS A 45 -1.40 6.04 -14.08
CA HIS A 45 -0.27 6.07 -15.00
C HIS A 45 1.08 5.74 -14.32
N GLN A 46 1.07 5.40 -13.02
CA GLN A 46 2.29 5.08 -12.30
C GLN A 46 2.83 3.71 -12.71
N SER A 47 4.16 3.65 -12.87
CA SER A 47 4.88 2.39 -13.03
C SER A 47 5.49 1.94 -11.71
N TYR A 48 5.53 0.62 -11.49
CA TYR A 48 6.20 0.09 -10.30
C TYR A 48 7.72 0.23 -10.43
N ARG A 49 8.35 0.98 -9.50
CA ARG A 49 9.80 0.94 -9.26
C ARG A 49 10.05 0.65 -7.79
N SER A 50 10.96 -0.27 -7.49
CA SER A 50 11.25 -0.67 -6.10
C SER A 50 11.73 0.48 -5.22
N THR A 51 12.34 1.51 -5.81
CA THR A 51 12.78 2.73 -5.11
C THR A 51 11.66 3.71 -4.82
N TRP A 52 10.50 3.56 -5.45
CA TRP A 52 9.33 4.43 -5.27
C TRP A 52 8.30 3.86 -4.28
N PHE A 53 8.47 2.61 -3.86
CA PHE A 53 7.51 1.93 -3.01
C PHE A 53 8.20 1.20 -1.86
N SER A 54 7.75 1.47 -0.64
CA SER A 54 8.07 0.64 0.53
C SER A 54 7.05 -0.49 0.66
N CYS A 55 7.47 -1.66 1.14
CA CYS A 55 6.57 -2.79 1.40
C CYS A 55 6.84 -3.34 2.81
N ARG A 56 5.84 -3.26 3.69
CA ARG A 56 5.93 -3.62 5.10
C ARG A 56 4.87 -4.67 5.42
N LYS A 57 5.24 -5.70 6.19
CA LYS A 57 4.26 -6.66 6.70
C LYS A 57 3.46 -6.00 7.83
N ILE A 58 2.14 -6.05 7.75
CA ILE A 58 1.26 -5.56 8.82
C ILE A 58 1.28 -6.57 9.96
N ASN A 59 1.50 -6.07 11.18
CA ASN A 59 1.39 -6.88 12.38
C ASN A 59 -0.06 -6.86 12.87
N LEU A 60 -0.79 -7.96 12.65
CA LEU A 60 -2.20 -8.10 13.04
C LEU A 60 -2.41 -8.25 14.55
N ASN A 61 -1.34 -8.47 15.32
CA ASN A 61 -1.42 -8.49 16.78
C ASN A 61 -1.43 -7.07 17.38
N LYS A 62 -1.22 -6.04 16.56
CA LYS A 62 -1.42 -4.64 16.97
C LYS A 62 -2.85 -4.24 16.62
N PRO A 63 -3.64 -3.75 17.59
CA PRO A 63 -5.07 -3.48 17.39
C PRO A 63 -5.35 -2.26 16.50
N LYS A 64 -4.35 -1.40 16.27
CA LYS A 64 -4.51 -0.12 15.57
C LYS A 64 -3.36 0.10 14.60
N MET A 65 -3.68 0.54 13.38
CA MET A 65 -2.71 1.01 12.40
C MET A 65 -3.22 2.30 11.76
N LEU A 66 -2.39 3.35 11.80
CA LEU A 66 -2.66 4.58 11.06
C LEU A 66 -2.14 4.42 9.63
N ILE A 67 -2.99 4.66 8.64
CA ILE A 67 -2.59 4.73 7.23
C ILE A 67 -2.67 6.20 6.83
N GLN A 68 -1.53 6.79 6.51
CA GLN A 68 -1.49 8.09 5.86
C GLN A 68 -1.98 7.93 4.43
N TYR A 69 -2.99 8.68 4.01
CA TYR A 69 -3.40 8.78 2.62
C TYR A 69 -3.27 10.23 2.17
N GLY A 70 -2.98 10.46 0.89
CA GLY A 70 -2.90 11.83 0.37
C GLY A 70 -1.61 12.58 0.71
N GLY A 71 -0.43 11.94 0.65
CA GLY A 71 0.93 12.53 0.73
C GLY A 71 1.05 13.92 1.41
N ASP A 72 1.31 15.01 0.67
CA ASP A 72 1.52 16.40 1.16
C ASP A 72 0.39 16.98 2.04
N THR A 73 -0.80 16.39 2.05
CA THR A 73 -1.88 16.81 2.96
C THR A 73 -1.74 16.24 4.37
N TRP A 74 -0.81 15.29 4.58
CA TRP A 74 -0.57 14.59 5.86
C TRP A 74 -1.84 14.05 6.52
N GLN A 75 -2.86 13.71 5.72
CA GLN A 75 -4.11 13.21 6.26
C GLN A 75 -3.92 11.74 6.69
N PHE A 76 -4.05 11.51 8.00
CA PHE A 76 -4.04 10.17 8.58
C PHE A 76 -5.48 9.71 8.77
N CYS A 77 -5.82 8.54 8.24
CA CYS A 77 -7.01 7.83 8.68
C CYS A 77 -6.56 6.71 9.59
N GLU A 78 -7.12 6.68 10.80
CA GLU A 78 -7.06 5.50 11.64
C GLU A 78 -7.95 4.43 11.02
N VAL A 79 -7.34 3.31 10.63
CA VAL A 79 -8.09 2.16 10.12
C VAL A 79 -8.11 1.13 11.26
N GLU A 80 -9.25 1.03 11.94
CA GLU A 80 -9.51 -0.03 12.90
C GLU A 80 -10.01 -1.28 12.17
N TYR A 81 -9.32 -2.40 12.38
CA TYR A 81 -9.82 -3.70 11.92
C TYR A 81 -10.44 -4.42 13.11
N LYS A 82 -11.74 -4.68 13.05
CA LYS A 82 -12.42 -5.57 14.00
C LYS A 82 -12.13 -7.00 13.57
N GLN A 83 -11.44 -7.76 14.42
CA GLN A 83 -11.45 -9.22 14.31
C GLN A 83 -12.87 -9.70 14.67
N GLU A 84 -13.54 -10.35 13.72
CA GLU A 84 -14.74 -11.15 14.00
C GLU A 84 -14.39 -12.39 14.83
#